data_AF-W2WNS8-F1
#
_entry.id   AF-W2WNS8-F1
#
_cell.length_a   1.000
_cell.length_b   1.000
_cell.length_c   1.000
_cell.angle_alpha   90.00
_cell.angle_beta   90.00
_cell.angle_gamma   90.00
#
_symmetry.space_group_name_H-M   'P 1'
#
loop_
_entity.id
_entity.type
_entity.pdbx_description
1 polymer ?
#
loop_
_entity_poly.entity_id
_entity_poly.type
_entity_poly.pdbx_seq_one_letter_code
_entity_poly.pdbx_strand_id
1 'polypeptide(L)' 'MVTQGLKPSRIRNGMARRFGLTESELPTLRQVQWFVSSYSKKNLHRNDDYDQILSQIDQLAYGPTVSIFVWLET' A
#
# COMPACT_ATOMS: atom_id res chain seq x y z
N MET A 1 4.99 -9.11 8.00
CA MET A 1 3.83 -8.71 7.18
C MET A 1 2.75 -8.16 8.12
N VAL A 2 2.71 -6.84 8.33
CA VAL A 2 1.63 -6.22 9.10
C VAL A 2 0.50 -5.96 8.11
N THR A 3 -0.54 -6.78 8.13
CA THR A 3 -1.81 -6.43 7.52
C THR A 3 -2.41 -5.26 8.29
N GLN A 4 -1.93 -4.04 8.02
CA GLN A 4 -2.60 -2.83 8.47
C GLN A 4 -3.85 -2.63 7.61
N GLY A 5 -4.78 -3.59 7.73
CA GLY A 5 -6.05 -3.56 7.03
C GLY A 5 -6.81 -2.32 7.47
N LEU A 6 -7.21 -1.53 6.48
CA LEU A 6 -8.17 -0.45 6.64
C LEU A 6 -9.45 -1.00 7.27
N LYS A 7 -9.58 -0.91 8.60
CA LYS A 7 -10.74 -1.43 9.33
C LYS A 7 -11.95 -0.53 9.04
N PRO A 8 -13.02 -1.02 8.38
CA PRO A 8 -14.15 -0.18 7.97
C PRO A 8 -14.81 0.56 9.15
N SER A 9 -14.87 -0.07 10.32
CA SER A 9 -15.39 0.54 11.54
C SER A 9 -14.56 1.74 12.02
N ARG A 10 -13.23 1.65 11.93
CA ARG A 10 -12.33 2.76 12.29
C ARG A 10 -12.46 3.93 11.32
N ILE A 11 -12.69 3.66 10.04
CA ILE A 11 -12.91 4.70 9.02
C ILE A 11 -14.24 5.41 9.27
N ARG A 12 -15.34 4.65 9.49
CA ARG A 12 -16.65 5.22 9.81
C ARG A 12 -16.60 6.10 11.07
N ASN A 13 -16.00 5.60 12.15
CA ASN A 13 -15.87 6.37 13.40
C ASN A 13 -14.92 7.57 13.26
N GLY A 14 -13.88 7.43 12.43
CA GLY A 14 -12.98 8.52 12.07
C GLY A 14 -13.69 9.63 11.31
N MET A 15 -14.61 9.29 10.40
CA MET A 15 -15.42 10.28 9.67
C MET A 15 -16.32 11.08 10.61
N ALA A 16 -16.98 10.42 11.57
CA ALA A 16 -17.80 11.09 12.57
C ALA A 16 -17.01 12.17 13.33
N ARG A 17 -15.77 11.85 13.72
CA ARG A 17 -14.90 12.76 14.47
C ARG A 17 -14.28 13.86 13.62
N ARG A 18 -13.85 13.54 12.40
CA ARG A 18 -13.11 14.48 11.52
C ARG A 18 -14.03 15.44 10.79
N PHE A 19 -15.21 14.99 10.42
CA PHE A 19 -16.17 15.77 9.64
C PHE A 19 -17.39 16.21 10.47
N GLY A 20 -17.43 15.88 11.77
CA GLY A 20 -18.54 16.26 12.66
C GLY A 20 -19.88 15.65 12.30
N LEU A 21 -19.87 14.53 11.56
CA LEU A 21 -21.09 13.90 11.05
C LEU A 21 -21.84 13.19 12.16
N THR A 22 -23.17 13.35 12.15
CA THR A 22 -24.09 12.61 13.02
C THR A 22 -24.26 11.18 12.53
N GLU A 23 -24.76 10.28 13.38
CA GLU A 23 -24.86 8.85 13.02
C GLU A 23 -25.76 8.58 11.81
N SER A 24 -26.79 9.41 11.59
CA SER A 24 -27.68 9.37 10.42
C SER A 24 -27.01 9.81 9.12
N GLU A 25 -25.97 10.64 9.19
CA GLU A 25 -25.22 11.13 8.04
C GLU A 25 -24.04 10.22 7.70
N LEU A 26 -23.65 9.33 8.62
CA LEU A 26 -22.56 8.40 8.39
C LEU A 26 -22.98 7.31 7.40
N PRO A 27 -22.11 6.98 6.44
CA PRO A 27 -22.33 5.84 5.57
C PRO A 27 -22.42 4.56 6.39
N THR A 28 -23.31 3.66 5.95
CA THR A 28 -23.46 2.36 6.60
C THR A 28 -22.15 1.58 6.58
N LEU A 29 -21.94 0.73 7.58
CA LEU A 29 -20.71 -0.06 7.69
C LEU A 29 -20.45 -0.90 6.42
N ARG A 30 -21.51 -1.42 5.81
CA ARG A 30 -21.46 -2.15 4.54
C ARG A 30 -20.93 -1.26 3.41
N GLN A 31 -21.44 -0.04 3.24
CA GLN A 31 -20.91 0.89 2.22
C GLN A 31 -19.43 1.20 2.43
N VAL A 32 -18.99 1.41 3.67
CA VAL A 32 -17.57 1.65 3.98
C VAL A 32 -16.73 0.41 3.68
N GLN A 33 -17.26 -0.80 3.94
CA GLN A 33 -16.57 -2.05 3.59
C GLN A 33 -16.43 -2.24 2.08
N TRP A 34 -17.48 -1.92 1.30
CA TRP A 34 -17.41 -1.92 -0.17
C TRP A 34 -16.38 -0.90 -0.68
N PHE A 35 -16.35 0.30 -0.09
CA PHE A 35 -15.36 1.32 -0.40
C PHE A 35 -13.94 0.83 -0.13
N VAL A 36 -13.68 0.28 1.06
CA VAL A 36 -12.35 -0.26 1.41
C VAL A 36 -11.92 -1.36 0.43
N SER A 37 -12.80 -2.31 0.12
CA SER A 37 -12.48 -3.39 -0.83
C SER A 37 -12.17 -2.86 -2.24
N SER A 38 -12.93 -1.87 -2.71
CA SER A 38 -12.69 -1.22 -4.01
C SER A 38 -11.40 -0.40 -4.01
N TYR A 39 -11.16 0.36 -2.94
CA TYR A 39 -9.98 1.21 -2.78
C TYR A 39 -8.69 0.40 -2.68
N SER A 40 -8.69 -0.69 -1.90
CA SER A 40 -7.55 -1.59 -1.81
C SER A 40 -7.19 -2.19 -3.17
N LYS A 41 -8.19 -2.65 -3.93
CA LYS A 41 -7.95 -3.21 -5.27
C LYS A 41 -7.42 -2.19 -6.28
N LYS A 42 -7.86 -0.94 -6.21
CA LYS A 42 -7.51 0.09 -7.21
C LYS A 42 -6.23 0.86 -6.87
N ASN A 43 -5.98 1.13 -5.60
CA ASN A 43 -4.94 2.09 -5.18
C ASN A 43 -3.87 1.48 -4.30
N LEU A 44 -4.15 0.40 -3.56
CA LEU A 44 -3.18 -0.15 -2.62
C LEU A 44 -2.15 -1.05 -3.31
N HIS A 45 -2.54 -1.73 -4.39
CA HIS A 45 -1.62 -2.59 -5.16
C HIS A 45 -0.39 -1.83 -5.69
N ARG A 46 -0.55 -0.55 -6.04
CA ARG A 46 0.54 0.33 -6.48
C ARG A 46 1.55 0.68 -5.38
N ASN A 47 1.16 0.59 -4.11
CA ASN A 47 2.05 0.87 -2.99
C ASN A 47 2.75 -0.41 -2.51
N ASP A 48 2.16 -1.58 -2.78
CA ASP A 48 2.81 -2.88 -2.54
C ASP A 48 3.98 -3.09 -3.52
N ASP A 49 3.90 -2.50 -4.73
CA ASP A 49 4.99 -2.50 -5.70
C ASP A 49 6.21 -1.66 -5.25
N TYR A 50 6.08 -0.84 -4.19
CA TYR A 50 7.15 0.04 -3.74
C TYR A 50 8.41 -0.73 -3.33
N ASP A 51 8.24 -1.79 -2.53
CA ASP A 51 9.35 -2.66 -2.11
C ASP A 51 9.93 -3.44 -3.29
N GLN A 52 9.09 -3.81 -4.27
CA GLN A 52 9.54 -4.48 -5.49
C GLN A 52 10.34 -3.54 -6.40
N ILE A 53 9.91 -2.29 -6.55
CA ILE A 53 10.61 -1.26 -7.33
C ILE A 53 11.92 -0.89 -6.62
N LEU A 54 11.94 -0.76 -5.30
CA LEU A 54 13.17 -0.56 -4.54
C LEU A 54 14.14 -1.73 -4.70
N SER A 55 13.64 -2.97 -4.63
CA SER A 55 14.44 -4.17 -4.86
C SER A 55 15.00 -4.22 -6.29
N GLN A 56 14.23 -3.81 -7.30
CA GLN A 56 14.72 -3.68 -8.68
C GLN A 56 15.79 -2.59 -8.82
N ILE A 57 15.61 -1.44 -8.18
CA ILE A 57 16.60 -0.35 -8.19
C ILE A 57 17.89 -0.81 -7.50
N ASP A 58 17.78 -1.50 -6.36
CA ASP A 58 18.93 -2.04 -5.63
C ASP A 58 19.67 -3.10 -6.44
N GLN A 59 18.95 -4.01 -7.12
CA GLN A 59 19.54 -4.96 -8.06
C GLN A 59 20.18 -4.30 -9.29
N LEU A 60 19.66 -3.18 -9.78
CA LEU A 60 20.27 -2.45 -10.89
C LEU A 60 21.52 -1.66 -10.45
N ALA A 61 21.52 -1.13 -9.23
CA ALA A 61 22.61 -0.32 -8.69
C ALA A 61 23.76 -1.18 -8.12
N TYR A 62 23.44 -2.32 -7.51
CA TYR A 62 24.38 -3.17 -6.76
C TYR A 62 24.28 -4.67 -7.10
N GLY A 63 23.38 -5.07 -7.99
CA GLY A 63 23.27 -6.46 -8.43
C GLY A 63 24.48 -6.91 -9.26
N PRO A 64 24.69 -8.22 -9.40
CA PRO A 64 25.94 -8.81 -9.89
C PRO A 64 26.24 -8.59 -11.39
N THR A 65 25.53 -7.72 -12.08
CA THR A 65 25.84 -7.32 -13.47
C THR A 65 27.03 -6.37 -13.60
N VAL A 66 27.67 -5.96 -12.50
CA VAL A 66 28.99 -5.30 -12.52
C VAL A 66 30.12 -6.26 -12.08
N SER A 67 29.92 -7.59 -12.19
CA SER A 67 30.98 -8.58 -11.90
C SER A 67 31.63 -9.23 -13.14
N ILE A 68 31.52 -8.65 -14.35
CA ILE A 68 32.19 -9.21 -15.56
C ILE A 68 33.33 -8.32 -16.11
N PHE A 69 33.56 -7.11 -15.59
CA PHE A 69 34.72 -6.30 -16.03
C PHE A 69 35.96 -6.39 -15.13
N VAL A 70 35.93 -7.19 -14.06
CA VAL A 70 37.05 -7.35 -13.13
C VAL A 70 37.31 -8.84 -12.82
N TRP A 71 37.58 -9.60 -13.87
CA TRP A 71 38.51 -10.75 -13.82
C TRP A 71 39.52 -10.47 -14.95
N LEU A 72 40.59 -9.70 -14.70
CA LEU A 72 41.92 -10.23 -14.37
C LEU A 72 42.31 -11.32 -15.38
N GLU A 73 43.06 -10.93 -16.41
CA GLU A 73 44.52 -11.19 -16.47
C GLU A 73 44.86 -12.67 -16.35
N THR A 74 44.99 -13.33 -17.50
CA THR A 74 46.02 -14.35 -17.77
C THR A 74 46.51 -14.15 -19.19
#